data_AF-A0A062VBL8-F1
#
_entry.id   AF-A0A062VBL8-F1
#
_cell.length_a   1.000
_cell.length_b   1.000
_cell.length_c   1.000
_cell.angle_alpha   90.00
_cell.angle_beta   90.00
_cell.angle_gamma   90.00
#
_symmetry.space_group_name_H-M   'P 1'
#
loop_
_entity.id
_entity.type
_entity.pdbx_description
1 polymer ?
#
loop_
_entity_poly.entity_id
_entity_poly.type
_entity_poly.pdbx_seq_one_letter_code
_entity_poly.pdbx_strand_id
1 'polypeptide(L)'
;MNKLKLQILPKVSLITFIAGLVIIIFSPKLGIETVGALLGPGVTSPDTFSAILQASINSYYIIGAVLFFIGGLGCLISIIIFEQQKQ
;
A
#
# COMPACT_ATOMS: atom_id res chain seq x y z
N MET A 1 21.66 -4.51 -18.25
CA MET A 1 20.93 -4.71 -16.98
C MET A 1 21.15 -6.15 -16.53
N ASN A 2 21.67 -6.40 -15.31
CA ASN A 2 21.98 -7.77 -14.85
C ASN A 2 20.73 -8.66 -14.99
N LYS A 3 20.85 -9.82 -15.68
CA LYS A 3 19.75 -10.78 -15.92
C LYS A 3 18.97 -11.11 -14.64
N LEU A 4 19.67 -11.13 -13.50
CA LEU A 4 19.09 -11.32 -12.17
C LEU A 4 18.06 -10.24 -11.79
N LYS A 5 18.36 -8.96 -12.06
CA LYS A 5 17.46 -7.83 -11.76
C LYS A 5 16.18 -7.89 -12.62
N LEU A 6 16.30 -8.34 -13.87
CA LEU A 6 15.16 -8.48 -14.79
C LEU A 6 14.16 -9.54 -14.33
N GLN A 7 14.63 -10.61 -13.70
CA GLN A 7 13.77 -11.70 -13.20
C GLN A 7 13.15 -11.41 -11.83
N ILE A 8 13.79 -10.56 -11.01
CA ILE A 8 13.33 -10.21 -9.66
C ILE A 8 12.32 -9.07 -9.70
N LEU A 9 12.49 -8.10 -10.59
CA LEU A 9 11.62 -6.93 -10.73
C LEU A 9 10.12 -7.27 -10.83
N PRO A 10 9.65 -8.20 -11.67
CA PRO A 10 8.21 -8.53 -11.76
C PRO A 10 7.67 -9.14 -10.46
N LYS A 11 8.47 -9.97 -9.77
CA LYS A 11 8.06 -10.60 -8.51
C LYS A 11 7.89 -9.56 -7.41
N VAL A 12 8.88 -8.66 -7.26
CA VAL A 12 8.83 -7.60 -6.26
C VAL A 12 7.66 -6.65 -6.57
N SER A 13 7.48 -6.28 -7.83
CA SER A 13 6.38 -5.39 -8.26
C SER A 13 5.01 -5.99 -7.97
N LEU A 14 4.83 -7.29 -8.23
CA LEU A 14 3.58 -8.00 -7.92
C LEU A 14 3.32 -8.07 -6.41
N ILE A 15 4.35 -8.36 -5.61
CA ILE A 15 4.22 -8.36 -4.14
C ILE A 15 3.83 -6.96 -3.64
N THR A 16 4.49 -5.91 -4.14
CA THR A 16 4.17 -4.52 -3.78
C THR A 16 2.75 -4.13 -4.18
N PHE A 17 2.29 -4.58 -5.36
CA PHE A 17 0.91 -4.37 -5.83
C PHE A 17 -0.11 -5.02 -4.90
N ILE A 18 0.08 -6.30 -4.57
CA ILE A 18 -0.80 -7.04 -3.67
C ILE A 18 -0.77 -6.42 -2.27
N ALA A 19 0.39 -6.05 -1.76
CA ALA A 19 0.52 -5.38 -0.46
C ALA A 19 -0.25 -4.05 -0.43
N GLY A 20 -0.14 -3.24 -1.49
CA GLY A 20 -0.92 -2.00 -1.62
C GLY A 20 -2.43 -2.26 -1.59
N LEU A 21 -2.90 -3.26 -2.33
CA LEU A 21 -4.31 -3.66 -2.35
C LEU A 21 -4.80 -4.13 -0.97
N VAL A 22 -4.02 -4.95 -0.28
CA VAL A 22 -4.34 -5.41 1.08
C VAL A 22 -4.44 -4.22 2.03
N ILE A 23 -3.50 -3.28 2.00
CA ILE A 23 -3.54 -2.09 2.86
C ILE A 23 -4.81 -1.27 2.59
N ILE A 24 -5.19 -1.05 1.33
CA ILE A 24 -6.43 -0.36 0.97
C ILE A 24 -7.66 -1.07 1.57
N ILE A 25 -7.78 -2.38 1.37
CA ILE A 25 -8.95 -3.15 1.83
C ILE A 25 -9.06 -3.12 3.36
N PHE A 26 -7.92 -3.27 4.07
CA PHE A 26 -7.89 -3.31 5.53
C PHE A 26 -7.68 -1.93 6.20
N SER A 27 -7.67 -0.83 5.43
CA SER A 27 -7.46 0.54 5.94
C SER A 27 -8.39 0.92 7.10
N PRO A 28 -9.70 0.59 7.07
CA PRO A 28 -10.59 0.90 8.20
C PRO A 28 -10.18 0.20 9.49
N LYS A 29 -9.82 -1.09 9.39
CA LYS A 29 -9.40 -1.90 10.54
C LYS A 29 -8.08 -1.39 11.13
N LEU A 30 -7.09 -1.16 10.26
CA LEU A 30 -5.78 -0.61 10.65
C LEU A 30 -5.92 0.78 11.28
N GLY A 31 -6.84 1.60 10.76
CA GLY A 31 -7.16 2.90 11.34
C GLY A 31 -7.68 2.79 12.77
N ILE A 32 -8.66 1.92 13.03
CA ILE A 32 -9.23 1.71 14.37
C ILE A 32 -8.15 1.21 15.34
N GLU A 33 -7.33 0.23 14.93
CA GLU A 33 -6.24 -0.31 15.76
C GLU A 33 -5.21 0.76 16.11
N THR A 34 -4.86 1.62 15.14
CA THR A 34 -3.90 2.72 15.33
C THR A 34 -4.43 3.75 16.31
N VAL A 35 -5.68 4.18 16.16
CA VAL A 35 -6.30 5.15 17.08
C VAL A 35 -6.45 4.57 18.47
N GLY A 36 -6.84 3.30 18.59
CA GLY A 36 -6.91 2.59 19.86
C GLY A 36 -5.56 2.50 20.57
N ALA A 37 -4.48 2.26 19.82
CA ALA A 37 -3.12 2.25 20.35
C ALA A 37 -2.60 3.67 20.72
N LEU A 38 -2.97 4.68 19.94
CA LEU A 38 -2.48 6.05 20.09
C LEU A 38 -3.14 6.78 21.27
N LEU A 39 -4.45 6.63 21.43
CA LEU A 39 -5.23 7.35 22.45
C LEU A 39 -5.36 6.58 23.77
N GLY A 40 -5.21 5.26 23.74
CA GLY A 40 -5.41 4.41 24.91
C GLY A 40 -6.82 4.51 25.51
N PRO A 41 -7.06 3.90 26.69
CA PRO A 41 -8.32 4.02 27.42
C PRO A 41 -8.38 5.36 28.16
N GLY A 42 -8.47 6.47 27.42
CA GLY A 42 -8.60 7.83 27.96
C GLY A 42 -9.90 8.49 27.51
N VAL A 43 -10.38 9.49 28.27
CA VAL A 43 -11.57 10.28 27.93
C VAL A 43 -11.22 11.24 26.78
N THR A 44 -11.16 10.70 25.56
CA THR A 44 -11.01 11.52 24.36
C THR A 44 -12.40 11.93 23.89
N SER A 45 -12.59 13.20 23.53
CA SER A 45 -13.87 13.65 22.99
C SER A 45 -14.22 12.85 21.72
N PRO A 46 -15.50 12.51 21.49
CA PRO A 46 -15.92 11.76 20.30
C PRO A 46 -15.49 12.44 18.99
N ASP A 47 -15.47 13.77 18.96
CA ASP A 47 -15.07 14.56 17.79
C ASP A 47 -13.57 14.41 17.51
N THR A 48 -12.74 14.47 18.55
CA THR A 48 -11.30 14.24 18.42
C THR A 48 -11.00 12.80 17.99
N PHE A 49 -11.72 11.82 18.55
CA PHE A 49 -11.58 10.41 18.15
C PHE A 49 -11.94 10.21 16.67
N SER A 50 -13.06 10.77 16.23
CA SER A 50 -13.53 10.66 14.83
C SER A 50 -12.54 11.31 13.85
N ALA A 51 -12.04 12.50 14.17
CA ALA A 51 -11.06 13.20 13.34
C ALA A 51 -9.75 12.40 13.18
N ILE A 52 -9.22 11.85 14.28
CA ILE A 52 -7.99 11.06 14.24
C ILE A 52 -8.23 9.74 13.49
N LEU A 53 -9.38 9.09 13.70
CA LEU A 53 -9.73 7.86 12.98
C LEU A 53 -9.79 8.09 11.48
N GLN A 54 -10.47 9.15 11.04
CA GLN A 54 -10.57 9.45 9.63
C GLN A 54 -9.21 9.83 9.03
N ALA A 55 -8.37 10.57 9.76
CA ALA A 55 -7.01 10.87 9.33
C ALA A 55 -6.14 9.61 9.21
N SER A 56 -6.22 8.68 10.17
CA SER A 56 -5.51 7.39 10.11
C SER A 56 -5.97 6.54 8.94
N ILE A 57 -7.28 6.38 8.74
CA ILE A 57 -7.84 5.62 7.61
C ILE A 57 -7.38 6.21 6.27
N ASN A 58 -7.47 7.53 6.11
CA ASN A 58 -7.03 8.21 4.89
C ASN A 58 -5.53 8.02 4.65
N SER A 59 -4.71 8.05 5.70
CA SER A 59 -3.27 7.81 5.58
C SER A 59 -2.97 6.39 5.07
N TYR A 60 -3.67 5.38 5.59
CA TYR A 60 -3.54 4.01 5.08
C TYR A 60 -4.01 3.88 3.63
N TYR A 61 -5.10 4.54 3.25
CA TYR A 61 -5.54 4.57 1.85
C TYR A 61 -4.49 5.18 0.93
N ILE A 62 -3.86 6.29 1.33
CA ILE A 62 -2.81 6.95 0.54
C ILE A 62 -1.59 6.02 0.39
N ILE A 63 -1.12 5.44 1.50
CA ILE A 63 0.03 4.51 1.47
C ILE A 63 -0.28 3.31 0.58
N GLY A 64 -1.46 2.70 0.77
CA GLY A 64 -1.90 1.57 -0.04
C GLY A 64 -2.02 1.91 -1.52
N ALA A 65 -2.56 3.08 -1.86
CA ALA A 65 -2.68 3.56 -3.24
C ALA A 65 -1.31 3.80 -3.90
N VAL A 66 -0.36 4.38 -3.17
CA VAL A 66 1.01 4.60 -3.68
C VAL A 66 1.69 3.25 -3.96
N LEU A 67 1.61 2.29 -3.04
CA LEU A 67 2.19 0.96 -3.23
C LEU A 67 1.51 0.21 -4.37
N PHE A 68 0.19 0.28 -4.46
CA PHE A 68 -0.59 -0.32 -5.53
C PHE A 68 -0.17 0.24 -6.90
N PHE A 69 -0.05 1.56 -7.00
CA PHE A 69 0.30 2.22 -8.26
C PHE A 69 1.74 1.93 -8.69
N ILE A 70 2.70 2.02 -7.77
CA ILE A 70 4.11 1.70 -8.05
C ILE A 70 4.28 0.22 -8.43
N GLY A 71 3.63 -0.69 -7.69
CA GLY A 71 3.66 -2.12 -8.00
C GLY A 71 3.03 -2.43 -9.37
N GLY A 72 1.90 -1.80 -9.68
CA GLY A 72 1.21 -1.94 -10.96
C GLY A 72 2.06 -1.44 -12.14
N LEU A 73 2.66 -0.25 -12.00
CA LEU A 73 3.59 0.30 -12.99
C LEU A 73 4.82 -0.60 -13.16
N GLY A 74 5.39 -1.13 -12.07
CA GLY A 74 6.52 -2.05 -12.12
C GLY A 74 6.21 -3.33 -12.89
N CYS A 75 5.01 -3.88 -12.73
CA CYS A 75 4.52 -5.02 -13.52
C CYS A 75 4.40 -4.66 -15.02
N LEU A 76 3.79 -3.52 -15.35
CA LEU A 76 3.63 -3.07 -16.74
C LEU A 76 4.99 -2.86 -17.43
N ILE A 77 5.92 -2.17 -16.77
CA ILE A 77 7.27 -1.94 -17.29
C ILE A 77 7.99 -3.28 -17.51
N SER A 78 7.85 -4.23 -16.58
CA SER A 78 8.45 -5.56 -16.72
C SER A 78 7.93 -6.27 -17.98
N ILE A 79 6.62 -6.25 -18.21
CA ILE A 79 6.00 -6.86 -19.40
C ILE A 79 6.52 -6.22 -20.69
N ILE A 80 6.56 -4.89 -20.76
CA ILE A 80 7.07 -4.16 -21.95
C ILE A 80 8.52 -4.55 -22.26
N ILE A 81 9.37 -4.62 -21.24
CA ILE A 81 10.78 -5.01 -21.41
C ILE A 81 10.90 -6.46 -21.91
N PHE A 82 10.09 -7.38 -21.38
CA PHE A 82 10.09 -8.77 -21.85
C PHE A 82 9.64 -8.90 -23.31
N GLU A 83 8.61 -8.16 -23.73
CA GLU A 83 8.15 -8.14 -25.12
C GLU A 83 9.21 -7.56 -26.06
N GLN A 84 9.89 -6.47 -25.67
CA GLN A 84 10.97 -5.88 -26.47
C GLN A 84 12.20 -6.79 -26.63
N GLN A 85 12.46 -7.70 -25.68
CA GLN A 85 13.56 -8.68 -25.80
C GLN A 85 13.21 -9.87 -26.71
N LYS A 86 11.95 -10.02 -27.08
CA LYS A 86 11.44 -11.13 -27.90
C LYS A 86 11.45 -10.78 -29.40
N GLN A 87 11.50 -9.49 -29.73
CA GLN A 87 11.70 -8.94 -31.07
C GLN A 87 13.20 -8.86 -31.41
#